data_AF-A0AA91RHK4-F1
#
_entry.id   AF-A0AA91RHK4-F1
#
_cell.length_a   1.000
_cell.length_b   1.000
_cell.length_c   1.000
_cell.angle_alpha   90.00
_cell.angle_beta   90.00
_cell.angle_gamma   90.00
#
_symmetry.space_group_name_H-M   'P 1'
#
loop_
_entity.id
_entity.type
_entity.pdbx_description
1 polymer ?
#
loop_
_entity_poly.entity_id
_entity_poly.type
_entity_poly.pdbx_seq_one_letter_code
_entity_poly.pdbx_strand_id
1 'polypeptide(L)' 'GCGGHHPITEDGWTTRKNTHGDTEWIPPPHLDHGQPRTNRYHHPDKLLRDEDDEGDEDP' A
#
# COMPACT_ATOMS: atom_id res chain seq x y z
N GLY A 1 -34.76 -8.90 0.33
CA GLY A 1 -33.47 -9.18 0.99
C GLY A 1 -32.64 -7.92 0.92
N CYS A 2 -31.97 -7.55 2.01
CA CYS A 2 -30.98 -6.48 1.96
C CYS A 2 -29.86 -6.94 1.02
N GLY A 3 -29.68 -6.26 -0.11
CA GLY A 3 -28.51 -6.48 -0.97
C GLY A 3 -27.24 -6.20 -0.18
N GLY A 4 -26.13 -6.82 -0.58
CA GLY A 4 -24.83 -6.57 0.04
C GLY A 4 -24.55 -5.07 0.04
N HIS A 5 -24.67 -4.44 1.20
CA HIS A 5 -24.12 -3.11 1.41
C HIS A 5 -22.61 -3.29 1.25
N HIS A 6 -21.96 -2.39 0.51
CA HIS A 6 -20.54 -2.40 0.12
C HIS A 6 -20.14 -3.18 -1.18
N PRO A 7 -20.76 -2.93 -2.34
CA PRO A 7 -20.25 -3.45 -3.63
C PRO A 7 -18.89 -2.86 -4.05
N ILE A 8 -18.35 -1.84 -3.36
CA ILE A 8 -17.10 -1.15 -3.74
C ILE A 8 -15.82 -1.88 -3.29
N THR A 9 -15.92 -2.96 -2.51
CA THR A 9 -14.75 -3.60 -1.89
C THR A 9 -14.06 -4.65 -2.77
N GLU A 10 -14.59 -4.99 -3.95
CA GLU A 10 -14.11 -6.14 -4.73
C GLU A 10 -13.55 -5.82 -6.12
N ASP A 11 -13.60 -4.57 -6.58
CA ASP A 11 -13.20 -4.24 -7.96
C ASP A 11 -11.70 -3.94 -8.09
N GLY A 12 -10.88 -5.00 -7.95
CA GLY A 12 -9.51 -5.06 -8.49
C GLY A 12 -8.38 -4.54 -7.59
N TRP A 13 -8.67 -4.13 -6.36
CA TRP A 13 -7.63 -3.87 -5.36
C TRP A 13 -7.13 -5.20 -4.75
N THR A 14 -5.82 -5.36 -4.63
CA THR A 14 -5.23 -6.53 -3.95
C THR A 14 -4.18 -6.08 -2.93
N THR A 15 -3.88 -6.94 -1.96
CA THR A 15 -2.82 -6.67 -0.97
C THR A 15 -1.72 -7.73 -1.04
N ARG A 16 -0.48 -7.31 -0.81
CA ARG A 16 0.69 -8.19 -0.77
C ARG A 16 1.63 -7.78 0.36
N LYS A 17 2.36 -8.75 0.93
CA LYS A 17 3.55 -8.48 1.74
C LYS A 17 4.80 -8.41 0.86
N ASN A 18 5.58 -7.33 0.97
CA ASN A 18 6.87 -7.22 0.27
C ASN A 18 7.98 -7.99 1.01
N THR A 19 9.20 -7.98 0.47
CA THR A 19 10.37 -8.63 1.09
C THR A 19 10.81 -8.00 2.40
N HIS A 20 10.38 -6.77 2.67
CA HIS A 20 10.64 -6.00 3.89
C HIS A 20 9.56 -6.21 4.96
N GLY A 21 8.51 -6.98 4.65
CA GLY A 21 7.41 -7.28 5.56
C GLY A 21 6.26 -6.26 5.55
N ASP A 22 6.37 -5.19 4.76
CA ASP A 22 5.33 -4.17 4.64
C ASP A 22 4.13 -4.66 3.85
N THR A 23 2.97 -4.05 4.14
CA THR A 23 1.73 -4.32 3.43
C THR A 23 1.54 -3.30 2.31
N GLU A 24 1.53 -3.80 1.07
CA GLU A 24 1.30 -3.03 -0.14
C GLU A 24 -0.17 -3.14 -0.58
N TRP A 25 -0.75 -2.01 -0.98
CA TRP A 25 -2.06 -1.92 -1.62
C TRP A 25 -1.87 -1.74 -3.12
N ILE A 26 -2.25 -2.74 -3.89
CA ILE A 26 -2.10 -2.80 -5.35
C ILE A 26 -3.42 -2.33 -5.98
N PRO A 27 -3.43 -1.21 -6.72
CA PRO A 27 -4.61 -0.72 -7.40
C PRO A 27 -4.99 -1.57 -8.62
N PRO A 28 -6.24 -1.48 -9.09
CA PRO A 28 -6.62 -1.91 -10.43
C PRO A 28 -5.74 -1.26 -11.50
N PRO A 29 -5.51 -1.91 -12.66
CA PRO A 29 -4.59 -1.37 -13.69
C PRO A 29 -4.88 0.04 -14.17
N HIS A 30 -6.15 0.47 -14.18
CA HIS A 30 -6.54 1.81 -14.59
C HIS A 30 -6.26 2.90 -13.53
N LEU A 31 -5.87 2.51 -12.32
CA LEU A 31 -5.48 3.36 -11.20
C LEU A 31 -4.01 3.15 -10.78
N ASP A 32 -3.24 2.34 -11.53
CA ASP A 32 -1.80 2.19 -11.29
C ASP A 32 -1.05 3.32 -12.01
N HIS A 33 -0.78 4.41 -11.29
CA HIS A 33 -0.05 5.57 -11.77
C HIS A 33 1.39 5.61 -11.23
N GLY A 34 1.89 4.52 -10.64
CA GLY A 34 3.22 4.47 -10.03
C GLY A 34 3.32 5.15 -8.67
N GLN A 35 2.20 5.42 -7.99
CA GLN A 35 2.20 5.90 -6.61
C GLN A 35 2.79 4.86 -5.64
N PRO A 36 3.32 5.28 -4.47
CA PRO A 36 3.76 4.37 -3.43
C PRO A 36 2.63 3.41 -3.02
N ARG A 37 2.95 2.12 -2.98
CA ARG A 37 1.98 1.07 -2.60
C ARG A 37 1.83 0.90 -1.10
N THR A 38 2.72 1.49 -0.30
CA THR A 38 2.69 1.44 1.16
C THR A 38 2.01 2.68 1.75
N ASN A 39 1.18 2.48 2.77
CA ASN A 39 0.51 3.59 3.46
C ASN A 39 1.40 4.14 4.59
N ARG A 40 1.94 5.36 4.40
CA ARG A 40 2.80 6.05 5.38
C ARG A 40 2.03 6.98 6.34
N TYR A 41 0.69 6.87 6.45
CA TYR A 41 -0.15 7.77 7.27
C TYR A 41 0.32 7.95 8.72
N HIS A 42 0.80 6.87 9.36
CA HIS A 42 1.30 6.93 10.74
C HIS A 42 2.80 7.25 10.86
N HIS A 43 3.51 7.31 9.73
CA HIS A 43 4.94 7.57 9.67
C HIS A 43 5.26 8.56 8.54
N PRO A 44 4.75 9.81 8.63
CA PRO A 44 4.96 10.82 7.59
C PRO A 44 6.45 11.14 7.39
N ASP A 45 7.29 10.96 8.41
CA ASP A 45 8.75 11.14 8.31
C ASP A 45 9.39 10.23 7.24
N LYS A 46 8.77 9.06 6.99
CA LYS A 46 9.22 8.12 5.97
C LYS A 46 8.88 8.56 4.53
N LEU A 47 8.21 9.69 4.33
CA LEU A 47 8.01 10.31 3.00
C LEU A 47 9.24 11.12 2.56
N LEU A 48 10.09 11.53 3.51
CA LEU A 48 11.29 12.33 3.26
C LEU A 48 12.57 11.48 3.09
N ARG A 49 12.48 10.17 3.37
CA ARG A 49 13.57 9.22 3.22
C ARG A 49 13.51 8.63 1.81
N ASP A 50 14.62 8.71 1.08
CA ASP A 50 14.74 8.06 -0.23
C ASP A 50 14.55 6.55 -0.06
N GLU A 51 13.82 5.90 -0.97
CA GLU A 51 13.46 4.47 -0.88
C GLU A 51 14.69 3.54 -0.87
N ASP A 52 15.87 4.06 -1.23
CA ASP A 52 17.16 3.38 -1.23
C ASP A 52 17.87 3.40 0.15
N ASP A 53 17.37 4.17 1.13
CA ASP A 53 17.95 4.32 2.48
C ASP A 53 17.24 3.44 3.54
N GLU A 54 16.52 2.41 3.14
CA GLU A 54 15.93 1.40 4.04
C GLU A 54 16.95 0.31 4.46
N GLY A 55 18.23 0.71 4.61
CA GLY A 55 19.35 -0.17 4.95
C GLY A 55 19.95 0.03 6.35
N ASP A 56 19.43 0.95 7.16
CA ASP A 56 19.98 1.21 8.49
C ASP A 56 18.87 1.65 9.45
N GLU A 57 18.35 0.68 10.18
CA GLU A 57 17.79 0.79 11.54
C GLU A 57 17.66 -0.65 12.09
N ASP A 58 18.80 -1.25 12.45
CA ASP A 58 18.93 -2.49 13.26
C ASP A 58 19.47 -2.06 14.64
N PRO A 59 19.05 -2.63 15.81
CA PRO A 59 18.67 -4.03 16.06
C PRO A 59 17.25 -4.29 16.64
#